data_AF-A0A5N5PX71-F1
#
_entry.id   AF-A0A5N5PX71-F1
#
_cell.length_a   1.000
_cell.length_b   1.000
_cell.length_c   1.000
_cell.angle_alpha   90.00
_cell.angle_beta   90.00
_cell.angle_gamma   90.00
#
_symmetry.space_group_name_H-M   'P 1'
#
loop_
_entity.id
_entity.type
_entity.pdbx_description
1 polymer ?
#
loop_
_entity_poly.entity_id
_entity_poly.type
_entity_poly.pdbx_seq_one_letter_code
_entity_poly.pdbx_strand_id
1 'polypeptide(L)'
;MSGSEPISFHPALEPPEADDQATERNSSEERAPSPDTVHLRKWREDLRHSLFRAAWDGDAATVASLLSCGVELHQNSFIGSLRHLAVFEELVNHGFDMNSTEFRGEPALRLCANQPEILEWMLQHGADPNVTNDRGVTALATAVVIDRPTEAQLLLDYGAVAEPYLFHRAIKATHRVGDSIFHLLVRAGVDINYEVPYEGTPLHLATAYADKERVELLLRLGADPRISVCDEAGEQVTPAEIARWDGKLEIYELLKAAACQW
;
A
#
# COMPACT_ATOMS: atom_id res chain seq x y z
N MET A 1 42.00 29.10 -31.85
CA MET A 1 42.87 28.05 -31.31
C MET A 1 42.86 28.18 -29.79
N SER A 2 42.10 27.32 -29.13
CA SER A 2 42.37 26.81 -27.78
C SER A 2 41.31 25.73 -27.57
N GLY A 3 41.74 24.47 -27.68
CA GLY A 3 40.88 23.31 -27.44
C GLY A 3 40.69 23.14 -25.94
N SER A 4 39.45 22.87 -25.53
CA SER A 4 39.12 22.44 -24.18
C SER A 4 38.68 20.98 -24.27
N GLU A 5 39.50 20.10 -23.73
CA GLU A 5 39.25 18.66 -23.67
C GLU A 5 38.07 18.33 -22.73
N PRO A 6 37.32 17.26 -23.01
CA PRO A 6 36.24 16.79 -22.14
C PRO A 6 36.81 16.02 -20.94
N ILE A 7 36.29 16.36 -19.75
CA ILE A 7 36.62 15.74 -18.46
C ILE A 7 36.03 14.31 -18.43
N SER A 8 36.91 13.32 -18.25
CA SER A 8 36.59 11.91 -18.13
C SER A 8 36.08 11.54 -16.74
N PHE A 9 35.01 10.75 -16.69
CA PHE A 9 34.50 10.11 -15.48
C PHE A 9 35.39 8.92 -15.09
N HIS A 10 35.99 8.99 -13.90
CA HIS A 10 36.58 7.83 -13.24
C HIS A 10 35.50 7.05 -12.47
N PRO A 11 35.36 5.73 -12.66
CA PRO A 11 34.63 4.89 -11.73
C PRO A 11 35.59 4.41 -10.64
N ALA A 12 35.27 4.69 -9.37
CA ALA A 12 35.98 4.12 -8.24
C ALA A 12 34.94 3.57 -7.26
N LEU A 13 34.94 2.25 -7.09
CA LEU A 13 34.99 1.51 -5.83
C LEU A 13 34.73 0.03 -6.14
N GLU A 14 35.81 -0.68 -6.49
CA GLU A 14 35.85 -2.14 -6.44
C GLU A 14 35.91 -2.59 -4.97
N PRO A 15 35.22 -3.68 -4.58
CA PRO A 15 35.32 -4.25 -3.24
C PRO A 15 36.68 -4.95 -3.02
N PRO A 16 37.12 -5.09 -1.76
CA PRO A 16 38.48 -5.54 -1.46
C PRO A 16 38.69 -7.02 -1.80
N GLU A 17 39.83 -7.30 -2.43
CA GLU A 17 40.39 -8.62 -2.66
C GLU A 17 40.65 -9.33 -1.32
N ALA A 18 40.10 -10.54 -1.16
CA ALA A 18 40.42 -11.43 -0.05
C ALA A 18 41.52 -12.40 -0.50
N ASP A 19 42.62 -12.39 0.26
CA ASP A 19 43.80 -13.24 0.13
C ASP A 19 43.46 -14.72 -0.06
N ASP A 20 43.97 -15.27 -1.15
CA ASP A 20 43.95 -16.68 -1.47
C ASP A 20 45.36 -17.25 -1.24
N GLN A 21 45.55 -18.00 -0.14
CA GLN A 21 46.51 -19.09 -0.08
C GLN A 21 46.24 -20.07 1.08
N ALA A 22 45.50 -21.11 0.72
CA ALA A 22 45.75 -22.53 0.99
C ALA A 22 45.91 -23.02 2.45
N THR A 23 44.98 -23.88 2.88
CA THR A 23 45.32 -25.29 3.21
C THR A 23 44.09 -26.18 3.27
N GLU A 24 44.01 -27.07 2.28
CA GLU A 24 43.56 -28.46 2.33
C GLU A 24 42.27 -28.89 3.07
N ARG A 25 41.40 -29.52 2.27
CA ARG A 25 40.42 -30.58 2.59
C ARG A 25 39.12 -30.16 3.29
N ASN A 26 38.10 -29.92 2.48
CA ASN A 26 36.89 -30.75 2.60
C ASN A 26 36.14 -30.78 1.27
N SER A 27 36.33 -31.86 0.51
CA SER A 27 35.37 -32.35 -0.47
C SER A 27 34.13 -32.85 0.27
N SER A 28 33.33 -31.94 0.80
CA SER A 28 31.94 -32.22 1.14
C SER A 28 31.13 -31.97 -0.11
N GLU A 29 30.86 -33.06 -0.82
CA GLU A 29 29.80 -33.19 -1.82
C GLU A 29 28.63 -32.24 -1.47
N GLU A 30 28.19 -31.42 -2.42
CA GLU A 30 26.78 -31.01 -2.47
C GLU A 30 25.96 -32.29 -2.58
N ARG A 31 25.70 -32.88 -1.41
CA ARG A 31 24.97 -34.12 -1.28
C ARG A 31 23.55 -33.81 -1.73
N ALA A 32 23.13 -34.39 -2.84
CA ALA A 32 21.74 -34.37 -3.25
C ALA A 32 20.88 -34.73 -2.02
N PRO A 33 19.81 -33.97 -1.73
CA PRO A 33 18.97 -34.19 -0.56
C PRO A 33 18.56 -35.67 -0.50
N SER A 34 18.69 -36.30 0.68
CA SER A 34 18.36 -37.73 0.83
C SER A 34 16.91 -37.99 0.40
N PRO A 35 16.57 -39.19 -0.11
CA PRO A 35 15.22 -39.50 -0.58
C PRO A 35 14.12 -39.14 0.43
N ASP A 36 14.39 -39.34 1.72
CA ASP A 36 13.48 -38.99 2.82
C ASP A 36 13.20 -37.48 2.88
N THR A 37 14.21 -36.63 2.63
CA THR A 37 14.02 -35.18 2.61
C THR A 37 13.25 -34.68 1.39
N VAL A 38 13.37 -35.37 0.25
CA VAL A 38 12.57 -35.07 -0.96
C VAL A 38 11.12 -35.48 -0.76
N HIS A 39 10.87 -36.67 -0.20
CA HIS A 39 9.52 -37.14 0.13
C HIS A 39 8.83 -36.27 1.18
N LEU A 40 9.53 -35.86 2.23
CA LEU A 40 9.01 -34.95 3.25
C LEU A 40 8.70 -33.55 2.70
N ARG A 41 9.52 -33.03 1.78
CA ARG A 41 9.25 -31.76 1.10
C ARG A 41 7.98 -31.85 0.25
N LYS A 42 7.88 -32.87 -0.61
CA LYS A 42 6.71 -33.10 -1.44
C LYS A 42 5.44 -33.28 -0.60
N TRP A 43 5.51 -34.06 0.47
CA TRP A 43 4.38 -34.26 1.38
C TRP A 43 3.92 -32.94 2.04
N ARG A 44 4.86 -32.08 2.48
CA ARG A 44 4.52 -30.74 3.00
C ARG A 44 3.89 -29.85 1.93
N GLU A 45 4.40 -29.88 0.70
CA GLU A 45 3.81 -29.13 -0.43
C GLU A 45 2.40 -29.62 -0.75
N ASP A 46 2.17 -30.93 -0.79
CA ASP A 46 0.86 -31.53 -1.02
C ASP A 46 -0.15 -31.11 0.07
N LEU A 47 0.28 -31.04 1.34
CA LEU A 47 -0.54 -30.54 2.45
C LEU A 47 -0.84 -29.04 2.32
N ARG A 48 0.14 -28.22 1.95
CA ARG A 48 -0.07 -26.77 1.69
C ARG A 48 -1.06 -26.55 0.56
N HIS A 49 -0.92 -27.30 -0.53
CA HIS A 49 -1.87 -27.29 -1.64
C HIS A 49 -3.26 -27.77 -1.21
N SER A 50 -3.35 -28.76 -0.34
CA SER A 50 -4.62 -29.26 0.19
C SER A 50 -5.33 -28.22 1.05
N LEU A 51 -4.60 -27.54 1.95
CA LEU A 51 -5.14 -26.45 2.78
C LEU A 51 -5.62 -25.29 1.92
N PHE A 52 -4.83 -24.89 0.92
CA PHE A 52 -5.26 -23.88 -0.06
C PHE A 52 -6.55 -24.27 -0.79
N ARG A 53 -6.65 -25.49 -1.32
CA ARG A 53 -7.86 -25.94 -2.04
C ARG A 53 -9.08 -25.94 -1.11
N ALA A 54 -8.95 -26.53 0.08
CA ALA A 54 -10.05 -26.58 1.04
C ALA A 54 -10.52 -25.16 1.42
N ALA A 55 -9.59 -24.24 1.66
CA ALA A 55 -9.91 -22.85 1.96
C ALA A 55 -10.60 -22.15 0.78
N TRP A 56 -10.11 -22.35 -0.44
CA TRP A 56 -10.68 -21.78 -1.66
C TRP A 56 -12.10 -22.29 -1.97
N ASP A 57 -12.33 -23.59 -1.73
CA ASP A 57 -13.61 -24.26 -1.98
C ASP A 57 -14.63 -24.04 -0.85
N GLY A 58 -14.21 -23.49 0.29
CA GLY A 58 -15.09 -23.21 1.44
C GLY A 58 -15.28 -24.40 2.38
N ASP A 59 -14.43 -25.42 2.31
CA ASP A 59 -14.52 -26.64 3.12
C ASP A 59 -13.89 -26.42 4.51
N ALA A 60 -14.66 -25.80 5.40
CA ALA A 60 -14.25 -25.50 6.77
C ALA A 60 -13.85 -26.75 7.56
N ALA A 61 -14.51 -27.90 7.35
CA ALA A 61 -14.21 -29.15 8.07
C ALA A 61 -12.83 -29.71 7.70
N THR A 62 -12.49 -29.69 6.40
CA THR A 62 -11.16 -30.09 5.93
C THR A 62 -10.09 -29.09 6.40
N VAL A 63 -10.39 -27.78 6.37
CA VAL A 63 -9.47 -26.75 6.89
C VAL A 63 -9.18 -26.99 8.37
N ALA A 64 -10.20 -27.14 9.22
CA ALA A 64 -10.05 -27.42 10.64
C ALA A 64 -9.20 -28.68 10.90
N SER A 65 -9.46 -29.75 10.15
CA SER A 65 -8.68 -31.00 10.25
C SER A 65 -7.20 -30.82 9.89
N LEU A 66 -6.92 -30.06 8.82
CA LEU A 66 -5.55 -29.77 8.39
C LEU A 66 -4.81 -28.87 9.39
N LEU A 67 -5.47 -27.84 9.93
CA LEU A 67 -4.88 -26.97 10.95
C LEU A 67 -4.62 -27.73 12.26
N SER A 68 -5.54 -28.60 12.67
CA SER A 68 -5.36 -29.52 13.81
C SER A 68 -4.17 -30.47 13.64
N CYS A 69 -3.79 -30.79 12.40
CA CYS A 69 -2.59 -31.58 12.09
C CYS A 69 -1.29 -30.73 12.06
N GLY A 70 -1.37 -29.42 12.32
CA GLY A 70 -0.22 -28.51 12.34
C GLY A 70 0.24 -28.07 10.94
N VAL A 71 -0.64 -28.11 9.93
CA VAL A 71 -0.32 -27.55 8.61
C VAL A 71 -0.21 -26.02 8.74
N GLU A 72 0.94 -25.47 8.34
CA GLU A 72 1.20 -24.02 8.36
C GLU A 72 0.22 -23.28 7.44
N LEU A 73 -0.35 -22.18 7.94
CA LEU A 73 -1.15 -21.26 7.15
C LEU A 73 -0.22 -20.45 6.23
N HIS A 74 -0.54 -20.42 4.93
CA HIS A 74 0.17 -19.59 3.96
C HIS A 74 -0.74 -18.52 3.39
N GLN A 75 -0.13 -17.45 2.88
CA GLN A 75 -0.83 -16.30 2.29
C GLN A 75 -1.89 -16.71 1.26
N ASN A 76 -1.62 -17.69 0.39
CA ASN A 76 -2.60 -18.13 -0.61
C ASN A 76 -3.82 -18.80 0.03
N SER A 77 -3.61 -19.61 1.07
CA SER A 77 -4.68 -20.29 1.81
C SER A 77 -5.49 -19.27 2.63
N PHE A 78 -4.82 -18.29 3.25
CA PHE A 78 -5.48 -17.15 3.88
C PHE A 78 -6.35 -16.39 2.88
N ILE A 79 -5.79 -15.96 1.73
CA ILE A 79 -6.55 -15.27 0.68
C ILE A 79 -7.72 -16.13 0.16
N GLY A 80 -7.52 -17.45 0.02
CA GLY A 80 -8.58 -18.38 -0.36
C GLY A 80 -9.74 -18.42 0.64
N SER A 81 -9.44 -18.29 1.94
CA SER A 81 -10.45 -18.26 3.01
C SER A 81 -11.30 -16.99 3.04
N LEU A 82 -10.83 -15.87 2.49
CA LEU A 82 -11.48 -14.57 2.62
C LEU A 82 -12.84 -14.47 1.91
N ARG A 83 -13.26 -15.53 1.20
CA ARG A 83 -14.57 -15.62 0.54
C ARG A 83 -15.59 -16.42 1.34
N HIS A 84 -15.16 -17.08 2.42
CA HIS A 84 -15.94 -18.05 3.17
C HIS A 84 -15.77 -17.78 4.66
N LEU A 85 -16.72 -17.06 5.27
CA LEU A 85 -16.64 -16.69 6.69
C LEU A 85 -16.40 -17.90 7.60
N ALA A 86 -17.08 -19.03 7.37
CA ALA A 86 -16.89 -20.25 8.14
C ALA A 86 -15.44 -20.78 8.07
N VAL A 87 -14.77 -20.67 6.93
CA VAL A 87 -13.35 -21.06 6.82
C VAL A 87 -12.48 -20.08 7.59
N PHE A 88 -12.75 -18.78 7.47
CA PHE A 88 -11.99 -17.75 8.17
C PHE A 88 -12.11 -17.90 9.69
N GLU A 89 -13.31 -18.17 10.19
CA GLU A 89 -13.56 -18.50 11.61
C GLU A 89 -12.73 -19.70 12.07
N GLU A 90 -12.60 -20.75 11.25
CA GLU A 90 -11.72 -21.88 11.57
C GLU A 90 -10.25 -21.49 11.66
N LEU A 91 -9.77 -20.57 10.81
CA LEU A 91 -8.40 -20.04 10.93
C LEU A 91 -8.19 -19.37 12.29
N VAL A 92 -9.13 -18.50 12.70
CA VAL A 92 -9.06 -17.76 13.96
C VAL A 92 -9.19 -18.70 15.16
N ASN A 93 -10.10 -19.68 15.11
CA ASN A 93 -10.27 -20.70 16.16
C ASN A 93 -9.01 -21.55 16.36
N HIS A 94 -8.20 -21.72 15.31
CA HIS A 94 -6.91 -22.40 15.36
C HIS A 94 -5.73 -21.45 15.63
N GLY A 95 -5.99 -20.24 16.12
CA GLY A 95 -4.98 -19.34 16.64
C GLY A 95 -4.36 -18.40 15.61
N PHE A 96 -4.99 -18.22 14.44
CA PHE A 96 -4.58 -17.14 13.53
C PHE A 96 -4.72 -15.78 14.19
N ASP A 97 -3.63 -15.02 14.26
CA ASP A 97 -3.62 -13.66 14.77
C ASP A 97 -4.15 -12.68 13.69
N MET A 98 -5.30 -12.07 13.95
CA MET A 98 -5.91 -11.08 13.06
C MET A 98 -5.06 -9.81 12.86
N ASN A 99 -4.08 -9.57 13.73
CA ASN A 99 -3.11 -8.47 13.62
C ASN A 99 -1.77 -8.92 13.00
N SER A 100 -1.68 -10.16 12.52
CA SER A 100 -0.48 -10.71 11.91
C SER A 100 -0.04 -9.91 10.67
N THR A 101 1.27 -9.74 10.54
CA THR A 101 1.95 -9.22 9.36
C THR A 101 2.82 -10.29 8.68
N GLU A 102 2.60 -11.57 8.99
CA GLU A 102 3.44 -12.68 8.49
C GLU A 102 3.45 -12.83 6.96
N PHE A 103 2.41 -12.32 6.28
CA PHE A 103 2.25 -12.42 4.84
C PHE A 103 3.01 -11.31 4.10
N ARG A 104 4.34 -11.39 4.11
CA ARG A 104 5.27 -10.42 3.48
C ARG A 104 5.23 -9.03 4.13
N GLY A 105 5.03 -8.98 5.45
CA GLY A 105 4.90 -7.72 6.18
C GLY A 105 3.54 -7.04 5.98
N GLU A 106 2.60 -7.64 5.26
CA GLU A 106 1.28 -7.05 5.01
C GLU A 106 0.32 -7.41 6.17
N PRO A 107 -0.33 -6.43 6.81
CA PRO A 107 -1.37 -6.69 7.81
C PRO A 107 -2.49 -7.54 7.22
N ALA A 108 -2.93 -8.57 7.95
CA ALA A 108 -4.02 -9.45 7.53
C ALA A 108 -5.28 -8.65 7.13
N LEU A 109 -5.61 -7.61 7.90
CA LEU A 109 -6.76 -6.73 7.65
C LEU A 109 -6.69 -6.02 6.29
N ARG A 110 -5.48 -5.64 5.84
CA ARG A 110 -5.28 -5.02 4.52
C ARG A 110 -5.54 -5.97 3.37
N LEU A 111 -5.22 -7.26 3.53
CA LEU A 111 -5.54 -8.29 2.54
C LEU A 111 -7.06 -8.51 2.41
N CYS A 112 -7.83 -8.12 3.42
CA CYS A 112 -9.29 -8.18 3.45
C CYS A 112 -9.98 -6.94 2.84
N ALA A 113 -9.23 -5.93 2.36
CA ALA A 113 -9.79 -4.67 1.86
C ALA A 113 -10.72 -4.80 0.62
N ASN A 114 -10.79 -5.98 0.00
CA ASN A 114 -11.73 -6.30 -1.08
C ASN A 114 -12.86 -7.26 -0.65
N GLN A 115 -12.94 -7.60 0.64
CA GLN A 115 -13.86 -8.58 1.21
C GLN A 115 -14.57 -7.93 2.41
N PRO A 116 -15.60 -7.10 2.17
CA PRO A 116 -16.21 -6.27 3.21
C PRO A 116 -16.81 -7.09 4.36
N GLU A 117 -17.35 -8.28 4.09
CA GLU A 117 -17.91 -9.17 5.12
C GLU A 117 -16.83 -9.66 6.10
N ILE A 118 -15.70 -10.16 5.60
CA ILE A 118 -14.58 -10.59 6.45
C ILE A 118 -13.96 -9.39 7.16
N LEU A 119 -13.80 -8.27 6.47
CA LEU A 119 -13.26 -7.04 7.03
C LEU A 119 -14.10 -6.56 8.23
N GLU A 120 -15.43 -6.49 8.05
CA GLU A 120 -16.36 -6.10 9.12
C GLU A 120 -16.31 -7.08 10.29
N TRP A 121 -16.31 -8.39 10.00
CA TRP A 121 -16.21 -9.41 11.03
C TRP A 121 -14.91 -9.28 11.83
N MET A 122 -13.75 -9.12 11.17
CA MET A 122 -12.47 -8.94 11.86
C MET A 122 -12.48 -7.74 12.80
N LEU A 123 -13.01 -6.61 12.32
CA LEU A 123 -13.12 -5.37 13.11
C LEU A 123 -14.06 -5.54 14.31
N GLN A 124 -15.19 -6.22 14.14
CA GLN A 124 -16.12 -6.57 15.23
C GLN A 124 -15.47 -7.47 16.29
N HIS A 125 -14.49 -8.29 15.90
CA HIS A 125 -13.78 -9.21 16.78
C HIS A 125 -12.43 -8.68 17.29
N GLY A 126 -12.19 -7.37 17.16
CA GLY A 126 -11.07 -6.69 17.81
C GLY A 126 -9.76 -6.69 17.02
N ALA A 127 -9.81 -6.91 15.70
CA ALA A 127 -8.68 -6.58 14.85
C ALA A 127 -8.37 -5.08 14.93
N ASP A 128 -7.10 -4.72 15.08
CA ASP A 128 -6.66 -3.33 15.14
C ASP A 128 -6.61 -2.74 13.72
N PRO A 129 -7.43 -1.72 13.40
CA PRO A 129 -7.43 -1.11 12.07
C PRO A 129 -6.16 -0.32 11.73
N ASN A 130 -5.29 -0.07 12.71
CA ASN A 130 -4.12 0.76 12.59
C ASN A 130 -2.81 -0.02 12.40
N VAL A 131 -2.86 -1.35 12.32
CA VAL A 131 -1.67 -2.15 11.99
C VAL A 131 -1.16 -1.74 10.62
N THR A 132 0.14 -1.42 10.56
CA THR A 132 0.83 -1.00 9.34
C THR A 132 1.71 -2.10 8.79
N ASN A 133 1.91 -2.11 7.47
CA ASN A 133 2.97 -2.92 6.88
C ASN A 133 4.37 -2.35 7.16
N ASP A 134 5.41 -3.05 6.68
CA ASP A 134 6.82 -2.61 6.79
C ASP A 134 7.11 -1.25 6.15
N ARG A 135 6.19 -0.72 5.33
CA ARG A 135 6.27 0.60 4.69
C ARG A 135 5.42 1.66 5.41
N GLY A 136 4.86 1.34 6.58
CA GLY A 136 4.00 2.24 7.33
C GLY A 136 2.62 2.47 6.70
N VAL A 137 2.14 1.55 5.85
CA VAL A 137 0.85 1.70 5.15
C VAL A 137 -0.25 0.95 5.91
N THR A 138 -1.31 1.66 6.27
CA THR A 138 -2.51 1.14 6.93
C THR A 138 -3.50 0.48 5.96
N ALA A 139 -4.46 -0.32 6.48
CA ALA A 139 -5.61 -0.79 5.70
C ALA A 139 -6.41 0.40 5.13
N LEU A 140 -6.60 1.43 5.98
CA LEU A 140 -6.86 2.85 5.69
C LEU A 140 -6.44 3.29 4.28
N ALA A 141 -5.13 3.50 4.18
CA ALA A 141 -4.49 4.03 2.99
C ALA A 141 -4.71 3.15 1.75
N THR A 142 -4.79 1.82 1.89
CA THR A 142 -5.10 0.96 0.74
C THR A 142 -6.52 1.15 0.25
N ALA A 143 -7.53 1.12 1.11
CA ALA A 143 -8.92 1.30 0.71
C ALA A 143 -9.11 2.61 -0.07
N VAL A 144 -8.42 3.68 0.34
CA VAL A 144 -8.36 4.96 -0.38
C VAL A 144 -7.73 4.83 -1.78
N VAL A 145 -6.56 4.20 -1.90
CA VAL A 145 -5.82 4.10 -3.17
C VAL A 145 -6.51 3.19 -4.20
N ILE A 146 -7.25 2.17 -3.74
CA ILE A 146 -7.99 1.24 -4.62
C ILE A 146 -9.49 1.57 -4.76
N ASP A 147 -9.90 2.78 -4.34
CA ASP A 147 -11.27 3.31 -4.46
C ASP A 147 -12.35 2.42 -3.81
N ARG A 148 -12.19 2.16 -2.52
CA ARG A 148 -13.08 1.33 -1.69
C ARG A 148 -13.78 2.15 -0.62
N PRO A 149 -14.78 2.99 -0.98
CA PRO A 149 -15.40 3.91 -0.04
C PRO A 149 -16.15 3.21 1.10
N THR A 150 -16.77 2.05 0.84
CA THR A 150 -17.48 1.28 1.88
C THR A 150 -16.50 0.74 2.92
N GLU A 151 -15.41 0.14 2.48
CA GLU A 151 -14.37 -0.42 3.34
C GLU A 151 -13.58 0.67 4.06
N ALA A 152 -13.31 1.80 3.39
CA ALA A 152 -12.72 2.98 4.03
C ALA A 152 -13.62 3.53 5.14
N GLN A 153 -14.94 3.63 4.90
CA GLN A 153 -15.89 4.09 5.91
C GLN A 153 -15.92 3.13 7.10
N LEU A 154 -16.00 1.82 6.82
CA LEU A 154 -15.98 0.79 7.84
C LEU A 154 -14.71 0.86 8.70
N LEU A 155 -13.53 1.02 8.09
CA LEU A 155 -12.27 1.17 8.83
C LEU A 155 -12.30 2.40 9.75
N LEU A 156 -12.81 3.55 9.27
CA LEU A 156 -12.96 4.75 10.09
C LEU A 156 -13.96 4.56 11.23
N ASP A 157 -15.08 3.88 10.99
CA ASP A 157 -16.12 3.60 11.99
C ASP A 157 -15.57 2.76 13.16
N TYR A 158 -14.56 1.91 12.90
CA TYR A 158 -13.88 1.11 13.91
C TYR A 158 -12.57 1.73 14.43
N GLY A 159 -12.32 3.01 14.15
CA GLY A 159 -11.22 3.76 14.76
C GLY A 159 -9.89 3.73 14.00
N ALA A 160 -9.92 3.47 12.69
CA ALA A 160 -8.76 3.75 11.84
C ALA A 160 -8.39 5.23 11.90
N VAL A 161 -7.10 5.51 12.10
CA VAL A 161 -6.57 6.87 12.10
C VAL A 161 -6.31 7.30 10.66
N ALA A 162 -6.98 8.38 10.26
CA ALA A 162 -6.79 8.95 8.93
C ALA A 162 -5.44 9.69 8.85
N GLU A 163 -4.52 9.19 8.03
CA GLU A 163 -3.22 9.83 7.81
C GLU A 163 -3.41 11.23 7.17
N PRO A 164 -2.63 12.26 7.56
CA PRO A 164 -2.81 13.61 7.04
C PRO A 164 -2.66 13.75 5.50
N TYR A 165 -1.89 12.85 4.89
CA TYR A 165 -1.55 12.88 3.46
C TYR A 165 -2.38 11.88 2.62
N LEU A 166 -3.54 11.43 3.12
CA LEU A 166 -4.44 10.53 2.37
C LEU A 166 -4.94 11.15 1.07
N PHE A 167 -5.14 12.47 1.01
CA PHE A 167 -5.49 13.15 -0.23
C PHE A 167 -4.39 12.99 -1.30
N HIS A 168 -3.11 13.17 -0.94
CA HIS A 168 -1.99 12.95 -1.87
C HIS A 168 -1.96 11.50 -2.36
N ARG A 169 -2.12 10.53 -1.45
CA ARG A 169 -2.19 9.10 -1.84
C ARG A 169 -3.33 8.84 -2.83
N ALA A 170 -4.51 9.41 -2.60
CA ALA A 170 -5.67 9.27 -3.48
C ALA A 170 -5.45 9.90 -4.87
N ILE A 171 -4.69 10.99 -4.95
CA ILE A 171 -4.37 11.67 -6.22
C ILE A 171 -3.30 10.92 -7.02
N LYS A 172 -2.27 10.35 -6.36
CA LYS A 172 -1.20 9.58 -7.04
C LYS A 172 -1.58 8.15 -7.38
N ALA A 173 -2.75 7.69 -6.94
CA ALA A 173 -3.19 6.33 -7.16
C ALA A 173 -3.13 5.97 -8.66
N THR A 174 -2.69 4.75 -8.96
CA THR A 174 -2.63 4.24 -10.34
C THR A 174 -4.02 4.08 -10.96
N HIS A 175 -5.06 4.06 -10.13
CA HIS A 175 -6.46 4.02 -10.51
C HIS A 175 -7.10 5.37 -10.23
N ARG A 176 -8.08 5.76 -11.04
CA ARG A 176 -8.88 6.97 -10.79
C ARG A 176 -9.76 6.72 -9.56
N VAL A 177 -9.37 7.29 -8.43
CA VAL A 177 -10.16 7.29 -7.20
C VAL A 177 -11.41 8.17 -7.38
N GLY A 178 -12.59 7.70 -6.97
CA GLY A 178 -13.85 8.41 -7.12
C GLY A 178 -14.06 9.50 -6.07
N ASP A 179 -14.98 10.43 -6.37
CA ASP A 179 -15.31 11.57 -5.51
C ASP A 179 -15.75 11.14 -4.10
N SER A 180 -16.38 9.96 -3.97
CA SER A 180 -16.83 9.40 -2.69
C SER A 180 -15.71 9.28 -1.66
N ILE A 181 -14.50 8.90 -2.07
CA ILE A 181 -13.34 8.84 -1.19
C ILE A 181 -12.95 10.24 -0.71
N PHE A 182 -12.94 11.24 -1.59
CA PHE A 182 -12.59 12.61 -1.22
C PHE A 182 -13.58 13.22 -0.22
N HIS A 183 -14.88 13.01 -0.44
CA HIS A 183 -15.91 13.39 0.51
C HIS A 183 -15.74 12.68 1.87
N LEU A 184 -15.38 11.40 1.85
CA LEU A 184 -15.11 10.63 3.06
C LEU A 184 -13.88 11.16 3.81
N LEU A 185 -12.79 11.50 3.12
CA LEU A 185 -11.59 12.07 3.75
C LEU A 185 -11.87 13.42 4.43
N VAL A 186 -12.66 14.30 3.79
CA VAL A 186 -13.10 15.56 4.42
C VAL A 186 -13.93 15.27 5.68
N ARG A 187 -14.88 14.34 5.61
CA ARG A 187 -15.72 13.95 6.76
C ARG A 187 -14.90 13.32 7.89
N ALA A 188 -13.84 12.60 7.56
CA ALA A 188 -12.88 12.03 8.51
C ALA A 188 -11.96 13.09 9.15
N GLY A 189 -12.07 14.36 8.74
CA GLY A 189 -11.26 15.44 9.30
C GLY A 189 -9.83 15.48 8.76
N VAL A 190 -9.54 14.82 7.64
CA VAL A 190 -8.25 14.95 6.97
C VAL A 190 -8.13 16.37 6.44
N ASP A 191 -7.03 17.04 6.75
CA ASP A 191 -6.79 18.40 6.27
C ASP A 191 -6.56 18.40 4.75
N ILE A 192 -7.53 18.96 4.02
CA ILE A 192 -7.48 19.10 2.56
C ILE A 192 -6.35 20.03 2.08
N ASN A 193 -5.80 20.83 3.00
CA ASN A 193 -4.69 21.75 2.74
C ASN A 193 -3.37 21.24 3.31
N TYR A 194 -3.31 19.99 3.78
CA TYR A 194 -2.07 19.41 4.32
C TYR A 194 -0.94 19.54 3.31
N GLU A 195 0.20 20.05 3.74
CA GLU A 195 1.37 20.23 2.89
C GLU A 195 2.30 19.02 3.02
N VAL A 196 2.65 18.43 1.88
CA VAL A 196 3.74 17.46 1.80
C VAL A 196 4.97 18.18 1.22
N PRO A 197 6.14 18.12 1.87
CA PRO A 197 7.35 18.74 1.37
C PRO A 197 7.63 18.37 -0.09
N TYR A 198 7.96 19.38 -0.91
CA TYR A 198 8.21 19.26 -2.37
C TYR A 198 7.01 18.85 -3.24
N GLU A 199 5.89 18.42 -2.66
CA GLU A 199 4.67 18.07 -3.40
C GLU A 199 3.56 19.11 -3.24
N GLY A 200 3.65 19.91 -2.18
CA GLY A 200 2.68 20.92 -1.81
C GLY A 200 1.39 20.36 -1.23
N THR A 201 0.30 21.11 -1.39
CA THR A 201 -1.05 20.68 -1.01
C THR A 201 -1.63 19.71 -2.05
N PRO A 202 -2.71 18.97 -1.74
CA PRO A 202 -3.43 18.17 -2.72
C PRO A 202 -3.81 18.94 -4.00
N LEU A 203 -4.10 20.24 -3.87
CA LEU A 203 -4.45 21.10 -5.00
C LEU A 203 -3.24 21.41 -5.91
N HIS A 204 -2.03 21.55 -5.35
CA HIS A 204 -0.79 21.66 -6.14
C HIS A 204 -0.58 20.39 -6.97
N LEU A 205 -0.72 19.23 -6.34
CA LEU A 205 -0.50 17.93 -6.97
C LEU A 205 -1.52 17.64 -8.09
N ALA A 206 -2.82 17.89 -7.84
CA ALA A 206 -3.86 17.74 -8.86
C ALA A 206 -3.60 18.65 -10.09
N THR A 207 -3.08 19.85 -9.83
CA THR A 207 -2.72 20.81 -10.88
C THR A 207 -1.52 20.33 -11.71
N ALA A 208 -0.47 19.83 -11.07
CA ALA A 208 0.70 19.27 -11.73
C ALA A 208 0.36 18.06 -12.61
N TYR A 209 -0.64 17.25 -12.21
CA TYR A 209 -1.16 16.15 -13.03
C TYR A 209 -2.14 16.58 -14.13
N ALA A 210 -2.45 17.88 -14.23
CA ALA A 210 -3.44 18.43 -15.14
C ALA A 210 -4.83 17.76 -15.03
N ASP A 211 -5.20 17.33 -13.82
CA ASP A 211 -6.48 16.70 -13.52
C ASP A 211 -7.51 17.77 -13.14
N LYS A 212 -8.13 18.36 -14.16
CA LYS A 212 -9.09 19.47 -13.99
C LYS A 212 -10.27 19.07 -13.12
N GLU A 213 -10.83 17.88 -13.33
CA GLU A 213 -11.96 17.38 -12.55
C GLU A 213 -11.61 17.26 -11.06
N ARG A 214 -10.39 16.78 -10.75
CA ARG A 214 -9.91 16.72 -9.38
C ARG A 214 -9.66 18.11 -8.78
N VAL A 215 -9.09 19.04 -9.55
CA VAL A 215 -8.94 20.44 -9.10
C VAL A 215 -10.30 21.04 -8.74
N GLU A 216 -11.30 20.89 -9.61
CA GLU A 216 -12.66 21.37 -9.35
C GLU A 216 -13.27 20.73 -8.09
N LEU A 217 -13.10 19.42 -7.90
CA LEU A 217 -13.59 18.71 -6.72
C LEU A 217 -12.92 19.24 -5.44
N LEU A 218 -11.59 19.36 -5.43
CA LEU A 218 -10.85 19.84 -4.26
C LEU A 218 -11.27 21.27 -3.88
N LEU A 219 -11.47 22.16 -4.86
CA LEU A 219 -11.99 23.51 -4.63
C LEU A 219 -13.41 23.48 -4.02
N ARG A 220 -14.31 22.65 -4.56
CA ARG A 220 -15.67 22.45 -3.99
C ARG A 220 -15.64 21.92 -2.56
N LEU A 221 -14.61 21.14 -2.21
CA LEU A 221 -14.41 20.55 -0.89
C LEU A 221 -13.71 21.47 0.12
N GLY A 222 -13.27 22.66 -0.31
CA GLY A 222 -12.66 23.65 0.59
C GLY A 222 -11.12 23.72 0.55
N ALA A 223 -10.48 23.23 -0.51
CA ALA A 223 -9.04 23.46 -0.72
C ALA A 223 -8.76 24.94 -1.00
N ASP A 224 -7.81 25.55 -0.28
CA ASP A 224 -7.43 26.96 -0.45
C ASP A 224 -6.48 27.12 -1.66
N PRO A 225 -6.90 27.79 -2.75
CA PRO A 225 -6.09 27.97 -3.95
C PRO A 225 -4.96 28.99 -3.79
N ARG A 226 -4.86 29.67 -2.65
CA ARG A 226 -3.89 30.74 -2.40
C ARG A 226 -2.66 30.26 -1.64
N ILE A 227 -2.68 29.01 -1.15
CA ILE A 227 -1.51 28.43 -0.49
C ILE A 227 -0.37 28.39 -1.50
N SER A 228 0.79 28.86 -1.05
CA SER A 228 2.04 28.81 -1.80
C SER A 228 3.01 27.91 -1.05
N VAL A 229 3.74 27.09 -1.79
CA VAL A 229 4.70 26.10 -1.25
C VAL A 229 6.05 26.29 -1.92
N CYS A 230 7.13 25.88 -1.25
CA CYS A 230 8.45 25.87 -1.88
C CYS A 230 8.53 24.75 -2.93
N ASP A 231 8.92 25.09 -4.16
CA ASP A 231 9.32 24.11 -5.16
C ASP A 231 10.76 23.58 -4.91
N GLU A 232 11.25 22.72 -5.81
CA GLU A 232 12.62 22.17 -5.73
C GLU A 232 13.72 23.24 -5.88
N ALA A 233 13.40 24.39 -6.49
CA ALA A 233 14.31 25.53 -6.63
C ALA A 233 14.27 26.47 -5.41
N GLY A 234 13.35 26.24 -4.46
CA GLY A 234 13.12 27.09 -3.30
C GLY A 234 12.25 28.32 -3.57
N GLU A 235 11.63 28.40 -4.75
CA GLU A 235 10.69 29.46 -5.11
C GLU A 235 9.30 29.14 -4.53
N GLN A 236 8.59 30.17 -4.11
CA GLN A 236 7.22 30.04 -3.60
C GLN A 236 6.26 29.97 -4.79
N VAL A 237 5.51 28.88 -4.89
CA VAL A 237 4.62 28.60 -6.02
C VAL A 237 3.22 28.26 -5.53
N THR A 238 2.21 28.86 -6.13
CA THR A 238 0.79 28.54 -5.95
C THR A 238 0.34 27.51 -7.00
N PRO A 239 -0.81 26.84 -6.82
CA PRO A 239 -1.35 25.95 -7.84
C PRO A 239 -1.57 26.68 -9.18
N ALA A 240 -2.02 27.94 -9.14
CA ALA A 240 -2.23 28.73 -10.35
C ALA A 240 -0.92 29.00 -11.10
N GLU A 241 0.18 29.27 -10.39
CA GLU A 241 1.49 29.48 -11.02
C GLU A 241 2.01 28.21 -11.69
N ILE A 242 1.84 27.04 -11.06
CA ILE A 242 2.14 25.73 -11.68
C ILE A 242 1.35 25.59 -13.00
N ALA A 243 0.03 25.79 -12.96
CA ALA A 243 -0.81 25.70 -14.16
C ALA A 243 -0.36 26.68 -15.26
N ARG A 244 0.10 27.87 -14.89
CA ARG A 244 0.60 28.88 -15.82
C ARG A 244 1.90 28.46 -16.49
N TRP A 245 2.86 27.95 -15.73
CA TRP A 245 4.15 27.50 -16.26
C TRP A 245 4.00 26.29 -17.18
N ASP A 246 3.11 25.36 -16.82
CA ASP A 246 2.83 24.16 -17.60
C ASP A 246 1.86 24.40 -18.79
N GLY A 247 1.43 25.64 -19.01
CA GLY A 247 0.53 26.03 -20.10
C GLY A 247 -0.90 25.48 -19.98
N LYS A 248 -1.34 25.10 -18.77
CA LYS A 248 -2.67 24.57 -18.46
C LYS A 248 -3.68 25.69 -18.27
N LEU A 249 -3.96 26.42 -19.36
CA LEU A 249 -4.77 27.65 -19.33
C LEU A 249 -6.15 27.47 -18.67
N GLU A 250 -6.85 26.37 -18.92
CA GLU A 250 -8.16 26.14 -18.31
C GLU A 250 -8.09 26.00 -16.78
N ILE A 251 -7.09 25.25 -16.28
CA ILE A 251 -6.88 25.06 -14.85
C ILE A 251 -6.37 26.36 -14.21
N TYR A 252 -5.52 27.11 -14.91
CA TYR A 252 -5.05 28.41 -14.46
C TYR A 252 -6.21 29.40 -14.24
N GLU A 253 -7.09 29.56 -15.23
CA GLU A 253 -8.22 30.47 -15.10
C GLU A 253 -9.21 30.02 -14.02
N LEU A 254 -9.42 28.71 -13.87
CA LEU A 254 -10.22 28.12 -12.80
C LEU A 254 -9.67 28.49 -11.41
N LEU A 255 -8.37 28.23 -11.18
CA LEU A 255 -7.71 28.50 -9.90
C LEU A 255 -7.66 29.99 -9.58
N LYS A 256 -7.38 30.81 -10.59
CA LYS A 256 -7.37 32.28 -10.44
C LYS A 256 -8.76 32.81 -10.09
N ALA A 257 -9.82 32.29 -10.72
CA ALA A 257 -11.18 32.66 -10.39
C ALA A 257 -11.56 32.24 -8.96
N ALA A 258 -11.16 31.03 -8.54
CA ALA A 258 -11.40 30.53 -7.18
C ALA A 258 -10.66 31.36 -6.11
N ALA A 259 -9.42 31.76 -6.36
CA ALA A 259 -8.64 32.58 -5.44
C ALA A 259 -9.23 33.98 -5.20
N CYS A 260 -9.97 34.54 -6.17
CA CYS A 260 -10.67 35.82 -6.01
C CYS A 260 -11.95 35.74 -5.17
N GLN A 261 -12.47 34.54 -4.93
CA GLN A 261 -13.76 34.31 -4.25
C GLN A 261 -13.60 33.90 -2.77
N TRP A 262 -12.37 33.74 -2.30
CA TRP A 262 -12.00 33.22 -0.98
C TRP A 262 -11.77 34.32 0.05
#